data_AF-A0A8C7MSM1-F1
#
_entry.id   AF-A0A8C7MSM1-F1
#
_cell.length_a   1.000
_cell.length_b   1.000
_cell.length_c   1.000
_cell.angle_alpha   90.00
_cell.angle_beta   90.00
_cell.angle_gamma   90.00
#
_symmetry.space_group_name_H-M   'P 1'
#
loop_
_entity.id
_entity.type
_entity.pdbx_description
1 polymer ?
#
loop_
_entity_poly.entity_id
_entity_poly.type
_entity_poly.pdbx_seq_one_letter_code
_entity_poly.pdbx_strand_id
1 'polypeptide(L)'
;MKTEVSTAASDQLKEFTHSLEEALGEHNQLHWFPQAPCKGSGFVFIYILFTQESSPGGSAKHKQLTMWVDPFEVSFRIGEDGSICVLYESTPPVPTYANTTDMISCKEEMRFERSSPSKSFNVMTVSG
;
A
#
# COMPACT_ATOMS: atom_id res chain seq x y z
N MET A 1 -23.37 -14.39 15.71
CA MET A 1 -22.43 -15.30 15.00
C MET A 1 -21.03 -14.79 15.25
N LYS A 2 -20.14 -15.65 15.74
CA LYS A 2 -18.71 -15.37 15.90
C LYS A 2 -18.08 -15.69 14.55
N THR A 3 -17.52 -14.71 13.86
CA THR A 3 -16.78 -14.96 12.61
C THR A 3 -15.48 -15.65 13.00
N GLU A 4 -15.32 -16.92 12.64
CA GLU A 4 -14.03 -17.59 12.71
C GLU A 4 -13.13 -17.00 11.62
N VAL A 5 -12.08 -16.30 12.02
CA VAL A 5 -11.00 -15.92 11.13
C VAL A 5 -10.14 -17.17 10.96
N SER A 6 -10.22 -17.84 9.81
CA SER A 6 -9.27 -18.91 9.51
C SER A 6 -7.91 -18.28 9.23
N THR A 7 -6.92 -18.63 10.04
CA THR A 7 -5.53 -18.29 9.77
C THR A 7 -5.01 -19.22 8.68
N ALA A 8 -4.43 -18.66 7.61
CA ALA A 8 -3.71 -19.47 6.63
C ALA A 8 -2.61 -20.29 7.33
N ALA A 9 -2.37 -21.51 6.84
CA ALA A 9 -1.26 -22.31 7.32
C ALA A 9 0.06 -21.57 7.04
N SER A 10 1.01 -21.60 7.97
CA SER A 10 2.30 -20.88 7.88
C SER A 10 3.00 -21.11 6.53
N ASP A 11 2.97 -22.34 6.01
CA ASP A 11 3.69 -22.67 4.78
C ASP A 11 3.01 -22.09 3.52
N GLN A 12 1.67 -22.09 3.48
CA GLN A 12 0.94 -21.41 2.40
C GLN A 12 1.20 -19.91 2.41
N LEU A 13 1.29 -19.30 3.60
CA LEU A 13 1.60 -17.88 3.71
C LEU A 13 3.03 -17.56 3.24
N LYS A 14 4.00 -18.42 3.55
CA LYS A 14 5.38 -18.27 3.07
C LYS A 14 5.46 -18.38 1.55
N GLU A 15 4.82 -19.39 0.98
CA GLU A 15 4.78 -19.59 -0.49
C GLU A 15 4.13 -18.39 -1.18
N PHE A 16 2.98 -17.94 -0.68
CA PHE A 16 2.32 -16.73 -1.18
C PHE A 16 3.22 -15.50 -1.10
N THR A 17 3.90 -15.29 0.04
CA THR A 17 4.81 -14.15 0.23
C THR A 17 5.93 -14.17 -0.79
N HIS A 18 6.61 -15.33 -0.95
CA HIS A 18 7.69 -15.49 -1.91
C HIS A 18 7.24 -15.20 -3.35
N SER A 19 6.12 -15.81 -3.79
CA SER A 19 5.61 -15.59 -5.13
C SER A 19 5.18 -14.15 -5.38
N LEU A 20 4.61 -13.47 -4.38
CA LEU A 20 4.22 -12.07 -4.50
C LEU A 20 5.44 -11.14 -4.59
N GLU A 21 6.48 -11.40 -3.80
CA GLU A 21 7.73 -10.64 -3.83
C GLU A 21 8.41 -10.74 -5.19
N GLU A 22 8.50 -11.96 -5.76
CA GLU A 22 9.08 -12.19 -7.08
C GLU A 22 8.28 -11.46 -8.17
N ALA A 23 6.95 -11.63 -8.19
CA ALA A 23 6.08 -11.00 -9.18
C ALA A 23 6.13 -9.47 -9.12
N LEU A 24 6.10 -8.88 -7.93
CA LEU A 24 6.23 -7.42 -7.77
C LEU A 24 7.63 -6.94 -8.13
N GLY A 25 8.67 -7.71 -7.78
CA GLY A 25 10.05 -7.44 -8.14
C GLY A 25 10.24 -7.34 -9.65
N GLU A 26 9.70 -8.30 -10.40
CA GLU A 26 9.73 -8.32 -11.87
C GLU A 26 8.89 -7.20 -12.49
N HIS A 27 7.66 -7.01 -12.03
CA HIS A 27 6.75 -6.00 -12.54
C HIS A 27 7.32 -4.58 -12.43
N ASN A 28 8.08 -4.31 -11.37
CA ASN A 28 8.53 -2.96 -11.05
C ASN A 28 9.91 -2.60 -11.61
N GLN A 29 10.64 -3.52 -12.25
CA GLN A 29 12.03 -3.31 -12.65
C GLN A 29 12.26 -2.05 -13.51
N LEU A 30 11.33 -1.73 -14.40
CA LEU A 30 11.42 -0.57 -15.31
C LEU A 30 10.67 0.67 -14.80
N HIS A 31 9.99 0.54 -13.66
CA HIS A 31 9.11 1.57 -13.09
C HIS A 31 9.53 2.00 -11.68
N TRP A 32 10.71 1.58 -11.22
CA TRP A 32 11.26 1.91 -9.91
C TRP A 32 12.29 3.04 -10.01
N PHE A 33 11.95 4.23 -9.50
CA PHE A 33 12.80 5.43 -9.57
C PHE A 33 13.09 6.00 -8.18
N PRO A 34 14.12 5.53 -7.45
CA PRO A 34 14.46 6.06 -6.12
C PRO A 34 14.80 7.55 -6.11
N GLN A 35 15.29 8.09 -7.23
CA GLN A 35 15.59 9.52 -7.39
C GLN A 35 14.38 10.36 -7.76
N ALA A 36 13.23 9.73 -8.01
CA ALA A 36 11.95 10.39 -8.23
C ALA A 36 10.85 9.45 -7.70
N PRO A 37 10.69 9.30 -6.36
CA PRO A 37 9.87 8.24 -5.76
C PRO A 37 8.42 8.19 -6.25
N CYS A 38 7.86 9.34 -6.60
CA CYS A 38 6.49 9.44 -7.09
C CYS A 38 6.34 9.06 -8.57
N LYS A 39 7.43 9.02 -9.33
CA LYS A 39 7.42 8.67 -10.76
C LYS A 39 7.08 7.18 -10.89
N GLY A 40 6.04 6.88 -11.66
CA GLY A 40 5.60 5.48 -11.85
C GLY A 40 4.72 4.92 -10.74
N SER A 41 4.39 5.69 -9.71
CA SER A 41 3.54 5.22 -8.59
C SER A 41 2.17 4.67 -9.04
N GLY A 42 1.58 5.29 -10.07
CA GLY A 42 0.35 4.80 -10.71
C GLY A 42 0.52 3.50 -11.52
N PHE A 43 1.74 3.03 -11.71
CA PHE A 43 2.03 1.74 -12.33
C PHE A 43 2.26 0.65 -11.27
N VAL A 44 2.71 1.02 -10.07
CA VAL A 44 3.18 0.09 -9.03
C VAL A 44 2.12 -0.15 -7.93
N PHE A 45 0.86 0.26 -8.16
CA PHE A 45 -0.19 0.08 -7.16
C PHE A 45 -0.84 -1.30 -7.22
N ILE A 46 -1.21 -1.83 -6.07
CA ILE A 46 -1.99 -3.07 -5.92
C ILE A 46 -3.44 -2.68 -5.66
N TYR A 47 -4.36 -3.28 -6.42
CA TYR A 47 -5.80 -3.02 -6.33
C TYR A 47 -6.57 -4.31 -6.09
N ILE A 48 -7.27 -4.38 -4.96
CA ILE A 48 -8.04 -5.56 -4.57
C ILE A 48 -9.48 -5.14 -4.31
N LEU A 49 -10.41 -5.77 -5.04
CA LEU A 49 -11.83 -5.70 -4.76
C LEU A 49 -12.22 -6.89 -3.89
N PHE A 50 -12.87 -6.63 -2.76
CA PHE A 50 -13.39 -7.67 -1.89
C PHE A 50 -14.83 -7.34 -1.50
N THR A 51 -15.67 -8.37 -1.44
CA THR A 51 -17.06 -8.19 -1.05
C THR A 51 -17.16 -8.24 0.47
N GLN A 52 -17.80 -7.25 1.06
CA GLN A 52 -18.27 -7.38 2.44
C GLN A 52 -19.67 -7.99 2.41
N GLU A 53 -19.82 -9.13 3.08
CA GLU A 53 -21.14 -9.75 3.33
C GLU A 53 -22.10 -8.70 3.88
N SER A 54 -23.14 -8.41 3.11
CA SER A 54 -24.25 -7.58 3.56
C SER A 54 -25.20 -8.40 4.42
N SER A 55 -25.94 -7.76 5.32
CA SER A 55 -27.02 -8.41 6.05
C SER A 55 -27.99 -9.13 5.10
N PRO A 56 -28.68 -10.20 5.54
CA PRO A 56 -29.61 -10.95 4.70
C PRO A 56 -30.63 -10.01 4.03
N GLY A 57 -30.68 -10.02 2.69
CA GLY A 57 -31.56 -9.15 1.89
C GLY A 57 -30.92 -7.84 1.40
N GLY A 58 -29.67 -7.54 1.77
CA GLY A 58 -28.90 -6.43 1.22
C GLY A 58 -28.16 -6.79 -0.07
N SER A 59 -27.91 -5.79 -0.93
CA SER A 59 -26.96 -5.92 -2.04
C SER A 59 -25.54 -6.00 -1.51
N ALA A 60 -24.74 -6.92 -2.06
CA ALA A 60 -23.31 -7.05 -1.78
C ALA A 60 -22.62 -5.69 -1.92
N LYS A 61 -21.93 -5.24 -0.86
CA LYS A 61 -21.12 -4.02 -0.91
C LYS A 61 -19.68 -4.41 -1.21
N HIS A 62 -19.21 -4.07 -2.40
CA HIS A 62 -17.80 -4.17 -2.72
C HIS A 62 -17.02 -3.12 -1.94
N LYS A 63 -15.95 -3.56 -1.30
CA LYS A 63 -14.90 -2.72 -0.74
C LYS A 63 -13.66 -2.85 -1.60
N GLN A 64 -12.87 -1.79 -1.58
CA GLN A 64 -11.65 -1.66 -2.36
C GLN A 64 -10.48 -1.48 -1.41
N LEU A 65 -9.38 -2.17 -1.66
CA LEU A 65 -8.08 -1.86 -1.11
C LEU A 65 -7.21 -1.34 -2.27
N THR A 66 -6.62 -0.17 -2.07
CA THR A 66 -5.60 0.38 -2.95
C THR A 66 -4.32 0.53 -2.14
N MET A 67 -3.21 0.01 -2.64
CA MET A 67 -1.90 0.11 -2.01
C MET A 67 -0.90 0.69 -3.00
N TRP A 68 -0.15 1.70 -2.58
CA TRP A 68 0.96 2.28 -3.34
C TRP A 68 2.27 1.76 -2.76
N VAL A 69 3.13 1.23 -3.62
CA VAL A 69 4.46 0.74 -3.28
C VAL A 69 5.47 1.62 -3.99
N ASP A 70 5.93 2.67 -3.31
CA ASP A 70 6.87 3.66 -3.85
C ASP A 70 8.24 3.50 -3.19
N PRO A 71 9.34 3.97 -3.81
CA PRO A 71 10.60 4.08 -3.11
C PRO A 71 10.44 4.85 -1.80
N PHE A 72 10.89 4.22 -0.70
CA PHE A 72 10.87 4.79 0.66
C PHE A 72 9.48 5.01 1.28
N GLU A 73 8.38 4.62 0.63
CA GLU A 73 7.03 4.73 1.20
C GLU A 73 6.11 3.61 0.70
N VAL A 74 5.41 2.95 1.61
CA VAL A 74 4.28 2.08 1.28
C VAL A 74 3.07 2.60 2.01
N SER A 75 1.99 2.87 1.28
CA SER A 75 0.74 3.38 1.84
C SER A 75 -0.47 2.68 1.25
N PHE A 76 -1.61 2.72 1.94
CA PHE A 76 -2.84 2.10 1.45
C PHE A 76 -4.09 2.89 1.84
N ARG A 77 -5.18 2.59 1.15
CA ARG A 77 -6.53 3.12 1.37
C ARG A 77 -7.55 1.99 1.29
N ILE A 78 -8.48 1.94 2.24
CA ILE A 78 -9.62 1.01 2.23
C ILE A 78 -10.91 1.78 1.96
N GLY A 79 -11.60 1.45 0.87
CA GLY A 79 -12.76 2.16 0.36
C GLY A 79 -12.37 3.37 -0.49
N GLU A 80 -13.29 3.84 -1.34
CA GLU A 80 -13.08 5.03 -2.18
C GLU A 80 -12.81 6.28 -1.32
N ASP A 81 -13.64 6.47 -0.29
CA ASP A 81 -13.54 7.58 0.69
C ASP A 81 -12.65 7.23 1.91
N GLY A 82 -11.83 6.20 1.80
CA GLY A 82 -10.96 5.76 2.89
C GLY A 82 -9.83 6.75 3.15
N SER A 83 -9.45 6.92 4.42
CA SER A 83 -8.21 7.60 4.77
C SER A 83 -6.98 6.82 4.29
N ILE A 84 -5.91 7.54 3.98
CA ILE A 84 -4.62 6.91 3.69
C ILE A 84 -3.87 6.62 4.97
N CYS A 85 -3.38 5.39 5.07
CA CYS A 85 -2.48 4.95 6.11
C CYS A 85 -1.13 4.57 5.49
N VAL A 86 -0.06 4.98 6.15
CA VAL A 86 1.31 4.61 5.79
C VAL A 86 1.65 3.30 6.53
N LEU A 87 2.15 2.30 5.80
CA LEU A 87 2.66 1.03 6.34
C LEU A 87 4.17 1.05 6.51
N TYR A 88 4.88 1.72 5.60
CA TYR A 88 6.32 1.86 5.61
C TYR A 88 6.71 3.26 5.18
N GLU A 89 7.68 3.85 5.87
CA GLU A 89 8.30 5.11 5.50
C GLU A 89 9.78 5.06 5.89
N SER A 90 10.65 5.50 4.99
CA SER A 90 12.06 5.69 5.29
C SER A 90 12.59 6.98 4.66
N THR A 91 13.73 7.45 5.15
CA THR A 91 14.37 8.64 4.60
C THR A 91 15.14 8.26 3.34
N PRO A 92 14.90 8.91 2.18
CA PRO A 92 15.72 8.67 1.00
C PRO A 92 17.18 9.03 1.29
N PRO A 93 18.15 8.30 0.72
CA PRO A 93 19.55 8.68 0.81
C PRO A 93 19.73 10.07 0.19
N VAL A 94 20.37 10.97 0.93
CA VAL A 94 20.57 12.37 0.48
C VAL A 94 21.35 12.34 -0.83
N PRO A 95 20.79 12.80 -1.96
CA PRO A 95 21.52 12.86 -3.20
C PRO A 95 22.51 14.02 -3.12
N THR A 96 23.79 13.77 -3.39
CA THR A 96 24.85 14.78 -3.33
C THR A 96 24.70 15.89 -4.38
N TYR A 97 23.72 15.84 -5.29
CA TYR A 97 23.57 16.81 -6.40
C TYR A 97 22.13 17.10 -6.88
N ALA A 98 21.07 16.66 -6.20
CA ALA A 98 19.68 16.97 -6.61
C ALA A 98 18.99 17.85 -5.58
N ASN A 99 18.30 18.90 -6.05
CA ASN A 99 17.59 19.86 -5.21
C ASN A 99 16.55 19.14 -4.35
N THR A 100 16.74 19.16 -3.04
CA THR A 100 15.87 18.54 -2.02
C THR A 100 14.41 18.99 -2.12
N THR A 101 14.17 20.16 -2.72
CA THR A 101 12.86 20.79 -2.94
C THR A 101 11.93 19.95 -3.84
N ASP A 102 12.47 19.31 -4.88
CA ASP A 102 11.66 18.55 -5.84
C ASP A 102 11.12 17.24 -5.22
N MET A 103 11.87 16.66 -4.29
CA MET A 103 11.48 15.43 -3.57
C MET A 103 10.33 15.66 -2.59
N ILE A 104 10.34 16.81 -1.91
CA ILE A 104 9.31 17.18 -0.93
C ILE A 104 8.02 17.60 -1.65
N SER A 105 8.15 18.34 -2.76
CA SER A 105 7.01 18.82 -3.55
C SER A 105 6.14 17.67 -4.09
N CYS A 106 6.74 16.63 -4.68
CA CYS A 106 6.00 15.48 -5.21
C CYS A 106 5.19 14.75 -4.12
N LYS A 107 5.74 14.69 -2.90
CA LYS A 107 5.14 14.00 -1.76
C LYS A 107 3.95 14.77 -1.17
N GLU A 108 3.99 16.10 -1.20
CA GLU A 108 2.92 16.96 -0.67
C GLU A 108 1.77 17.12 -1.67
N GLU A 109 2.07 17.25 -2.97
CA GLU A 109 1.09 17.34 -4.06
C GLU A 109 0.25 16.05 -4.19
N MET A 110 0.88 14.87 -4.10
CA MET A 110 0.14 13.61 -4.11
C MET A 110 -0.62 13.33 -2.81
N ARG A 111 -0.18 13.83 -1.65
CA ARG A 111 -0.99 13.74 -0.42
C ARG A 111 -2.30 14.53 -0.54
N PHE A 112 -2.31 15.60 -1.35
CA PHE A 112 -3.52 16.36 -1.66
C PHE A 112 -4.46 15.57 -2.59
N GLU A 113 -3.93 15.00 -3.69
CA GLU A 113 -4.73 14.18 -4.64
C GLU A 113 -5.22 12.85 -4.04
N ARG A 114 -4.56 12.37 -3.00
CA ARG A 114 -4.90 11.11 -2.33
C ARG A 114 -5.64 11.32 -0.99
N SER A 115 -6.13 12.52 -0.70
CA SER A 115 -6.56 12.92 0.67
C SER A 115 -7.87 12.28 1.16
N SER A 116 -7.78 11.65 2.34
CA SER A 116 -8.84 11.54 3.35
C SER A 116 -8.18 11.44 4.74
N PRO A 117 -8.83 11.89 5.83
CA PRO A 117 -8.15 12.31 7.05
C PRO A 117 -7.37 11.18 7.72
N SER A 118 -6.04 11.29 7.85
CA SER A 118 -5.19 10.24 8.39
C SER A 118 -5.50 9.94 9.87
N LYS A 119 -5.71 8.66 10.19
CA LYS A 119 -5.67 8.12 11.57
C LYS A 119 -4.53 7.10 11.64
N SER A 120 -3.58 7.31 12.53
CA SER A 120 -2.45 6.40 12.73
C SER A 120 -2.90 5.12 13.43
N PHE A 121 -2.59 3.95 12.86
CA PHE A 121 -2.73 2.66 13.55
C PHE A 121 -1.35 2.07 13.83
N ASN A 122 -1.12 1.65 15.08
CA ASN A 122 0.12 0.95 15.46
C ASN A 122 0.06 -0.48 14.92
N VAL A 123 1.02 -0.85 14.06
CA VAL A 123 1.20 -2.23 13.59
C VAL A 123 1.79 -3.08 14.73
N MET A 124 1.23 -4.26 14.94
CA MET A 124 1.70 -5.23 15.94
C MET A 124 2.62 -6.23 15.22
N THR A 125 3.92 -6.18 15.50
CA THR A 125 4.88 -7.16 14.99
C THR A 125 4.76 -8.47 15.77
N VAL A 126 4.50 -9.58 15.07
CA VAL A 126 4.63 -10.92 15.68
C VAL A 126 6.08 -11.37 15.49
N SER A 127 6.84 -11.36 16.58
CA SER A 127 8.16 -12.00 16.64
C SER A 127 7.97 -13.51 16.82
N GLY A 128 8.65 -14.30 16.00
CA GLY A 128 8.80 -15.75 16.17
C GLY A 128 9.95 -16.11 17.09
#